data_AF-A0A1M6J5R9-F1
#
_entry.id   AF-A0A1M6J5R9-F1
#
_cell.length_a   1.000
_cell.length_b   1.000
_cell.length_c   1.000
_cell.angle_alpha   90.00
_cell.angle_beta   90.00
_cell.angle_gamma   90.00
#
_symmetry.space_group_name_H-M   'P 1'
#
loop_
_entity.id
_entity.type
_entity.pdbx_description
1 polymer ?
#
loop_
_entity_poly.entity_id
_entity_poly.type
_entity_poly.pdbx_seq_one_letter_code
_entity_poly.pdbx_strand_id
1 'polypeptide(L)'
;MNTIKLTQRQIKAQETKNNIFNCAIELFNSEGYNNVTVNDITKKAGTVKGSFYTHFKSKDQIIIEEFKKFDIYYEEIFNKIKKLILMIYSMNF
;
A
#
# COMPACT_ATOMS: atom_id res chain seq x y z
N MET A 1 -3.46 16.90 -21.61
CA MET A 1 -3.08 15.66 -20.90
C MET A 1 -4.25 14.68 -21.02
N ASN A 2 -4.06 13.56 -21.73
CA ASN A 2 -5.08 12.51 -21.83
C ASN A 2 -5.04 11.68 -20.55
N THR A 3 -6.02 11.84 -19.65
CA THR A 3 -6.17 10.96 -18.49
C THR A 3 -6.77 9.64 -18.97
N ILE A 4 -5.96 8.57 -19.01
CA ILE A 4 -6.43 7.23 -19.35
C ILE A 4 -7.50 6.84 -18.32
N LYS A 5 -8.75 6.75 -18.75
CA LYS A 5 -9.88 6.34 -17.90
C LYS A 5 -9.80 4.83 -17.69
N LEU A 6 -9.70 4.38 -16.45
CA LEU A 6 -9.67 2.95 -16.13
C LEU A 6 -10.98 2.27 -16.55
N THR A 7 -10.86 1.06 -17.06
CA THR A 7 -12.01 0.18 -17.30
C THR A 7 -12.62 -0.29 -15.98
N GLN A 8 -13.89 -0.67 -16.01
CA GLN A 8 -14.57 -1.25 -14.84
C GLN A 8 -13.84 -2.49 -14.29
N ARG A 9 -13.22 -3.28 -15.18
CA ARG A 9 -12.41 -4.43 -14.79
C ARG A 9 -11.15 -4.01 -14.02
N GLN A 10 -10.46 -2.97 -14.47
CA GLN A 10 -9.26 -2.45 -13.78
C GLN A 10 -9.59 -1.86 -12.41
N ILE A 11 -10.73 -1.16 -12.30
CA ILE A 11 -11.20 -0.61 -11.02
C ILE A 11 -11.44 -1.75 -10.02
N LYS A 12 -12.22 -2.77 -10.41
CA LYS A 12 -12.48 -3.94 -9.54
C LYS A 12 -11.20 -4.70 -9.15
N ALA A 13 -10.25 -4.83 -10.09
CA ALA A 13 -8.96 -5.44 -9.81
C ALA A 13 -8.17 -4.63 -8.76
N GLN A 14 -8.20 -3.30 -8.84
CA GLN A 14 -7.55 -2.43 -7.87
C GLN A 14 -8.24 -2.48 -6.49
N GLU A 15 -9.57 -2.48 -6.45
CA GLU A 15 -10.34 -2.63 -5.21
C GLU A 15 -10.02 -3.95 -4.52
N THR A 16 -9.98 -5.04 -5.29
CA THR A 16 -9.62 -6.38 -4.78
C THR A 16 -8.20 -6.39 -4.24
N LYS A 17 -7.24 -5.82 -4.98
CA LYS A 17 -5.86 -5.67 -4.52
C LYS A 17 -5.76 -4.89 -3.21
N ASN A 18 -6.46 -3.77 -3.11
CA ASN A 18 -6.45 -2.91 -1.92
C ASN A 18 -7.08 -3.63 -0.71
N ASN A 19 -8.18 -4.35 -0.91
CA ASN A 19 -8.83 -5.11 0.15
C ASN A 19 -7.89 -6.21 0.70
N ILE A 20 -7.25 -6.98 -0.19
CA ILE A 20 -6.27 -7.99 0.20
C ILE A 20 -5.11 -7.36 0.98
N PHE A 21 -4.58 -6.23 0.51
CA PHE A 21 -3.50 -5.51 1.18
C PHE A 21 -3.91 -5.11 2.60
N ASN A 22 -5.05 -4.44 2.76
CA ASN A 22 -5.50 -3.96 4.08
C ASN A 22 -5.74 -5.12 5.06
N CYS A 23 -6.43 -6.18 4.62
CA CYS A 23 -6.65 -7.35 5.47
C CYS A 23 -5.34 -8.03 5.89
N ALA A 24 -4.35 -8.10 4.99
CA ALA A 24 -3.05 -8.64 5.30
C ALA A 24 -2.30 -7.79 6.33
N ILE A 25 -2.25 -6.47 6.15
CA ILE A 25 -1.60 -5.56 7.12
C ILE A 25 -2.25 -5.66 8.49
N GLU A 26 -3.58 -5.69 8.56
CA GLU A 26 -4.27 -5.88 9.83
C GLU A 26 -3.91 -7.20 10.52
N LEU A 27 -3.85 -8.31 9.76
CA LEU A 27 -3.46 -9.61 10.30
C LEU A 27 -1.99 -9.61 10.75
N PHE A 28 -1.08 -9.02 9.98
CA PHE A 28 0.32 -8.92 10.37
C PHE A 28 0.50 -8.13 11.66
N ASN A 29 -0.28 -7.06 11.85
CA ASN A 29 -0.25 -6.24 13.06
C ASN A 29 -0.86 -6.95 14.27
N SER A 30 -1.91 -7.76 14.08
CA SER A 30 -2.59 -8.43 15.19
C SER A 30 -1.97 -9.76 15.60
N GLU A 31 -1.44 -10.52 14.63
CA GLU A 31 -1.00 -11.92 14.83
C GLU A 31 0.50 -12.10 14.60
N GLY A 32 1.19 -11.10 14.04
CA GLY A 32 2.59 -11.18 13.66
C GLY A 32 2.78 -11.82 12.28
N TYR A 33 3.63 -11.22 11.46
CA TYR A 33 3.85 -11.63 10.07
C TYR A 33 4.12 -13.13 9.87
N ASN A 34 4.90 -13.77 10.75
CA ASN A 34 5.26 -15.19 10.61
C ASN A 34 4.05 -16.12 10.83
N ASN A 35 3.07 -15.72 11.64
CA ASN A 35 1.91 -16.55 11.99
C ASN A 35 0.78 -16.47 10.96
N VAL A 36 0.84 -15.49 10.05
CA VAL A 36 -0.21 -15.26 9.04
C VAL A 36 0.10 -16.01 7.75
N THR A 37 -0.89 -16.76 7.24
CA THR A 37 -0.80 -17.43 5.94
C THR A 37 -1.58 -16.69 4.86
N VAL A 38 -1.31 -17.00 3.59
CA VAL A 38 -2.14 -16.52 2.46
C VAL A 38 -3.59 -16.95 2.62
N ASN A 39 -3.84 -18.10 3.23
CA ASN A 39 -5.19 -18.58 3.51
C ASN A 39 -5.96 -17.64 4.43
N ASP A 40 -5.34 -17.24 5.54
CA ASP A 40 -5.94 -16.34 6.54
C ASP A 40 -6.28 -14.99 5.90
N ILE A 41 -5.35 -14.45 5.11
CA ILE A 41 -5.54 -13.21 4.36
C ILE A 41 -6.74 -13.34 3.42
N THR A 42 -6.81 -14.39 2.60
CA THR A 42 -7.91 -14.56 1.65
C THR A 42 -9.25 -14.78 2.33
N LYS A 43 -9.28 -15.50 3.46
CA LYS A 43 -10.48 -15.70 4.28
C LYS A 43 -10.98 -14.37 4.85
N LYS A 44 -10.09 -13.55 5.40
CA LYS A 44 -10.45 -12.22 5.92
C LYS A 44 -10.90 -11.26 4.82
N ALA A 45 -10.24 -11.29 3.67
CA ALA A 45 -10.57 -10.44 2.52
C ALA A 45 -11.80 -10.93 1.73
N GLY A 46 -12.43 -12.05 2.09
CA GLY A 46 -13.59 -12.59 1.37
C GLY A 46 -13.26 -12.98 -0.07
N THR A 47 -12.05 -13.49 -0.32
CA THR A 47 -11.58 -13.88 -1.66
C THR A 47 -10.93 -15.27 -1.65
N VAL A 48 -10.44 -15.72 -2.81
CA VAL A 48 -9.79 -17.03 -3.00
C VAL A 48 -8.30 -16.88 -3.30
N LYS A 49 -7.51 -17.94 -3.05
CA LYS A 49 -6.06 -17.96 -3.33
C LYS A 49 -5.69 -17.51 -4.74
N GLY A 50 -6.45 -17.94 -5.76
CA GLY A 50 -6.18 -17.55 -7.14
C GLY A 50 -6.26 -16.03 -7.36
N SER A 51 -7.21 -15.36 -6.69
CA SER A 51 -7.33 -13.90 -6.72
C SER A 51 -6.15 -13.24 -6.00
N PHE A 52 -5.71 -13.78 -4.85
CA PHE A 52 -4.49 -13.32 -4.19
C PHE A 52 -3.29 -13.37 -5.13
N TYR A 53 -3.03 -14.53 -5.75
CA TYR A 53 -1.88 -14.71 -6.63
C TYR A 53 -1.98 -13.94 -7.96
N THR A 54 -3.15 -13.40 -8.29
CA THR A 54 -3.31 -12.44 -9.39
C THR A 54 -2.69 -11.07 -9.05
N HIS A 55 -2.63 -10.71 -7.77
CA HIS A 55 -2.18 -9.39 -7.30
C HIS A 55 -0.82 -9.42 -6.60
N PHE A 56 -0.51 -10.50 -5.88
CA PHE A 56 0.70 -10.65 -5.06
C PHE A 56 1.31 -12.04 -5.25
N LYS A 57 2.62 -12.09 -5.48
CA LYS A 57 3.37 -13.35 -5.63
C LYS A 57 3.53 -14.10 -4.30
N SER A 58 3.63 -13.37 -3.19
CA SER A 58 3.71 -13.90 -1.83
C SER A 58 3.19 -12.85 -0.83
N LYS A 59 3.03 -13.26 0.44
CA LYS A 59 2.72 -12.31 1.52
C LYS A 59 3.84 -11.28 1.75
N ASP A 60 5.07 -11.60 1.36
CA ASP A 60 6.25 -10.72 1.49
C ASP A 60 6.15 -9.53 0.55
N GLN A 61 5.54 -9.73 -0.63
CA GLN A 61 5.29 -8.63 -1.56
C GLN A 61 4.41 -7.55 -0.93
N ILE A 62 3.48 -7.92 -0.04
CA ILE A 62 2.63 -6.96 0.67
C ILE A 62 3.49 -6.07 1.59
N ILE A 63 4.41 -6.68 2.35
CA ILE A 63 5.36 -5.95 3.21
C ILE A 63 6.26 -5.03 2.38
N ILE A 64 6.78 -5.51 1.25
CA ILE A 64 7.60 -4.69 0.34
C ILE A 64 6.79 -3.52 -0.21
N GLU A 65 5.52 -3.73 -0.59
CA GLU A 65 4.64 -2.65 -1.04
C GLU A 65 4.31 -1.67 0.08
N GLU A 66 4.18 -2.13 1.33
CA GLU A 66 4.00 -1.27 2.50
C GLU A 66 5.24 -0.39 2.74
N PHE A 67 6.44 -0.96 2.75
CA PHE A 67 7.69 -0.19 2.89
C PHE A 67 7.83 0.86 1.79
N LYS A 68 7.52 0.51 0.53
CA LYS A 68 7.55 1.49 -0.57
C LYS A 68 6.59 2.67 -0.35
N LYS A 69 5.39 2.41 0.21
CA LYS A 69 4.45 3.49 0.55
C LYS A 69 5.02 4.37 1.66
N PHE A 70 5.66 3.77 2.66
CA PHE A 70 6.35 4.51 3.70
C PHE A 70 7.48 5.37 3.14
N ASP A 71 8.35 4.82 2.29
CA ASP A 71 9.46 5.57 1.68
C ASP A 71 8.97 6.82 0.93
N ILE A 72 7.94 6.66 0.10
CA ILE A 72 7.33 7.78 -0.65
C ILE A 72 6.75 8.82 0.32
N TYR A 73 6.01 8.37 1.33
CA TYR A 73 5.42 9.26 2.32
C TYR A 73 6.47 10.04 3.10
N TYR A 74 7.56 9.38 3.52
CA TYR A 74 8.68 10.02 4.22
C TYR A 74 9.36 11.06 3.35
N GLU A 75 9.62 10.76 2.08
CA GLU A 75 10.19 11.72 1.13
C GLU A 75 9.27 12.94 0.94
N GLU A 76 7.96 12.74 0.82
CA GLU A 76 7.00 13.85 0.72
C GLU A 76 7.02 14.75 1.96
N ILE A 77 7.01 14.16 3.14
CA ILE A 77 7.06 14.90 4.41
C ILE A 77 8.39 15.63 4.56
N PHE A 78 9.51 14.96 4.28
CA PHE A 78 10.84 15.55 4.33
C PHE A 78 10.95 16.77 3.42
N ASN A 79 10.47 16.66 2.18
CA ASN A 79 10.48 17.76 1.23
C ASN A 79 9.57 18.93 1.66
N LYS A 80 8.42 18.66 2.29
CA LYS A 80 7.56 19.70 2.87
C LYS A 80 8.26 20.44 4.01
N ILE A 81 8.91 19.71 4.93
CA ILE A 81 9.65 20.30 6.04
C ILE A 81 10.83 21.13 5.52
N LYS A 82 11.62 20.58 4.59
CA LYS A 82 12.75 21.29 3.96
C LYS A 82 12.30 22.59 3.30
N LYS A 83 11.18 22.56 2.57
CA LYS A 83 10.59 23.75 1.93
C LYS A 83 10.17 24.80 2.96
N LEU A 84 9.53 24.38 4.05
CA LEU A 84 9.12 25.28 5.13
C LEU A 84 10.33 25.98 5.78
N ILE A 85 11.39 25.22 6.07
CA ILE A 85 12.63 25.75 6.65
C ILE A 85 13.27 26.77 5.71
N LEU A 86 13.40 26.44 4.42
CA LEU A 86 13.92 27.37 3.40
C LEU A 86 13.11 28.67 3.35
N MET A 87 11.78 28.57 3.43
CA MET A 87 10.89 29.74 3.41
C MET A 87 11.12 30.65 4.62
N ILE A 88 11.30 30.09 5.82
CA ILE A 88 11.59 30.85 7.04
C ILE A 88 12.92 31.59 6.92
N TYR A 89 13.97 30.95 6.39
CA TYR A 89 15.26 31.61 6.21
C TYR A 89 15.20 32.74 5.16
N SER A 90 14.39 32.59 4.10
CA SER A 90 14.21 33.63 3.08
C SER A 90 13.33 34.81 3.51
N MET A 91 12.60 34.72 4.61
CA MET A 91 11.75 35.80 5.13
C MET A 91 12.47 36.65 6.21
N ASN A 92 13.57 36.15 6.76
CA ASN A 92 14.36 36.82 7.79
C ASN A 92 15.59 37.56 7.23
N PHE A 93 15.70 37.68 5.91
CA PHE A 93 16.65 38.48 5.14
C PHE A 93 15.89 39.24 4.05
#